data_AF-A0A7C4H9B1-F1
#
_entry.id   AF-A0A7C4H9B1-F1
#
_cell.length_a   1.000
_cell.length_b   1.000
_cell.length_c   1.000
_cell.angle_alpha   90.00
_cell.angle_beta   90.00
_cell.angle_gamma   90.00
#
_symmetry.space_group_name_H-M   'P 1'
#
loop_
_entity.id
_entity.type
_entity.pdbx_description
1 polymer ?
#
loop_
_entity_poly.entity_id
_entity_poly.type
_entity_poly.pdbx_seq_one_letter_code
_entity_poly.pdbx_strand_id
1 'polypeptide(L)'
;MSEWTRGSAILCSSNELRILLARFITKKEVEPLNFNKFKEEFKRLEKRVADKIKSYYKTICPNCGEQADVMYIFWVKKIKCLKYGESVPLFSSFRIASPKGKLHVVFCPNCKEIIETEKLSEEITCPNCEKAFTPSQGYARGKHYLCPSCGSKGEILRAVKREGKIPETEMYAIEYYCPKCNERGYKKADEDDRELYLKAKNEFEKNKDKLLFPRQKIPEGEKTRTFKL
;
A
#
# COMPACT_ATOMS: atom_id res chain seq x y z
N MET A 1 -34.95 41.35 -26.89
CA MET A 1 -35.25 41.68 -25.47
C MET A 1 -35.65 40.39 -24.80
N SER A 2 -34.66 39.64 -24.32
CA SER A 2 -34.16 39.60 -22.92
C SER A 2 -34.97 38.58 -22.12
N GLU A 3 -34.43 37.53 -21.52
CA GLU A 3 -33.09 37.39 -20.93
C GLU A 3 -32.76 35.91 -20.70
N TRP A 4 -31.46 35.64 -20.70
CA TRP A 4 -30.83 34.36 -20.42
C TRP A 4 -30.85 33.99 -18.92
N THR A 5 -30.50 32.73 -18.67
CA THR A 5 -29.91 32.14 -17.45
C THR A 5 -30.85 31.56 -16.40
N ARG A 6 -30.81 30.23 -16.28
CA ARG A 6 -30.35 29.55 -15.06
C ARG A 6 -30.03 28.11 -15.39
N GLY A 7 -28.73 27.82 -15.46
CA GLY A 7 -28.22 26.46 -15.50
C GLY A 7 -28.58 25.76 -14.20
N SER A 8 -29.31 24.66 -14.30
CA SER A 8 -29.43 23.70 -13.21
C SER A 8 -28.16 22.87 -13.20
N ALA A 9 -27.14 23.41 -12.53
CA ALA A 9 -26.02 22.63 -12.04
C ALA A 9 -26.61 21.44 -11.27
N ILE A 10 -26.44 20.24 -11.82
CA ILE A 10 -26.72 19.00 -11.10
C ILE A 10 -25.69 18.94 -9.97
N LEU A 11 -26.08 19.48 -8.82
CA LEU A 11 -25.43 19.25 -7.54
C LEU A 11 -25.65 17.78 -7.19
N CYS A 12 -24.81 16.91 -7.77
CA CYS A 12 -24.86 15.48 -7.50
C CYS A 12 -24.42 15.26 -6.05
N SER A 13 -25.41 15.06 -5.18
CA SER A 13 -25.16 14.74 -3.78
C SER A 13 -24.56 13.33 -3.68
N SER A 14 -23.66 13.10 -2.72
CA SER A 14 -22.93 11.84 -2.56
C SER A 14 -23.82 10.60 -2.36
N ASN A 15 -25.11 10.77 -2.05
CA ASN A 15 -26.07 9.68 -1.91
C ASN A 15 -26.57 9.12 -3.24
N GLU A 16 -26.71 9.95 -4.28
CA GLU A 16 -27.20 9.49 -5.59
C GLU A 16 -26.18 8.59 -6.31
N LEU A 17 -24.89 8.92 -6.23
CA LEU A 17 -23.81 8.10 -6.79
C LEU A 17 -23.73 6.70 -6.14
N ARG A 18 -24.01 6.59 -4.84
CA ARG A 18 -24.07 5.30 -4.14
C ARG A 18 -25.22 4.43 -4.63
N ILE A 19 -26.39 5.03 -4.84
CA ILE A 19 -27.58 4.33 -5.36
C ILE A 19 -27.34 3.88 -6.80
N LEU A 20 -26.73 4.73 -7.64
CA LEU A 20 -26.40 4.39 -9.03
C LEU A 20 -25.36 3.27 -9.13
N LEU A 21 -24.32 3.29 -8.29
CA LEU A 21 -23.33 2.23 -8.25
C LEU A 21 -23.93 0.92 -7.74
N ALA A 22 -24.69 0.94 -6.64
CA ALA A 22 -25.39 -0.24 -6.13
C ALA A 22 -26.33 -0.83 -7.19
N ARG A 23 -27.13 0.01 -7.85
CA ARG A 23 -28.01 -0.43 -8.94
C ARG A 23 -27.24 -0.97 -10.13
N PHE A 24 -26.10 -0.40 -10.48
CA PHE A 24 -25.23 -0.91 -11.54
C PHE A 24 -24.65 -2.29 -11.18
N ILE A 25 -24.13 -2.46 -9.96
CA ILE A 25 -23.59 -3.73 -9.48
C ILE A 25 -24.69 -4.80 -9.50
N THR A 26 -25.83 -4.54 -8.85
CA THR A 26 -26.97 -5.48 -8.81
C THR A 26 -27.47 -5.81 -10.22
N LYS A 27 -27.56 -4.82 -11.11
CA LYS A 27 -27.93 -5.06 -12.51
C LYS A 27 -26.95 -6.01 -13.19
N LYS A 28 -25.64 -5.80 -13.02
CA LYS A 28 -24.59 -6.63 -13.65
C LYS A 28 -24.51 -8.04 -13.06
N GLU A 29 -24.94 -8.23 -11.81
CA GLU A 29 -25.02 -9.54 -11.16
C GLU A 29 -26.16 -10.41 -11.72
N VAL A 30 -27.31 -9.80 -12.05
CA VAL A 30 -28.50 -10.54 -12.57
C VAL A 30 -28.59 -10.56 -14.10
N GLU A 31 -27.76 -9.78 -14.80
CA GLU A 31 -27.79 -9.69 -16.26
C GLU A 31 -27.32 -11.01 -16.88
N PRO A 32 -28.08 -11.60 -17.83
CA PRO A 32 -27.70 -12.86 -18.45
C PRO A 32 -26.37 -12.71 -19.19
N LEU A 33 -25.38 -13.54 -18.81
CA LEU A 33 -24.03 -13.50 -19.34
C LEU A 33 -23.73 -14.78 -20.13
N ASN A 34 -23.30 -14.63 -21.38
CA ASN A 34 -22.68 -15.74 -22.10
C ASN A 34 -21.26 -15.96 -21.56
N PHE A 35 -21.10 -16.94 -20.68
CA PHE A 35 -19.83 -17.25 -20.03
C PHE A 35 -18.70 -17.60 -21.00
N ASN A 36 -19.01 -18.25 -22.12
CA ASN A 36 -17.99 -18.66 -23.10
C ASN A 36 -17.41 -17.43 -23.81
N LYS A 37 -18.30 -16.57 -24.33
CA LYS A 37 -17.90 -15.32 -24.98
C LYS A 37 -17.16 -14.39 -24.01
N PHE A 38 -17.62 -14.31 -22.77
CA PHE A 38 -16.95 -13.52 -21.73
C PHE A 38 -15.52 -14.03 -21.44
N LYS A 39 -15.35 -15.34 -21.25
CA LYS A 39 -14.02 -15.94 -21.02
C LYS A 39 -13.08 -15.74 -22.20
N GLU A 40 -13.58 -15.81 -23.42
CA GLU A 40 -12.80 -15.57 -24.64
C GLU A 40 -12.30 -14.13 -24.70
N GLU A 41 -13.20 -13.15 -24.54
CA GLU A 41 -12.83 -11.73 -24.55
C GLU A 41 -11.91 -11.38 -23.37
N PHE A 42 -12.12 -11.99 -22.21
CA PHE A 42 -11.20 -11.85 -21.07
C PHE A 42 -9.79 -12.34 -21.40
N LYS A 43 -9.65 -13.55 -21.96
CA LYS A 43 -8.34 -14.09 -22.39
C LYS A 43 -7.69 -13.22 -23.46
N ARG A 44 -8.48 -12.67 -24.40
CA ARG A 44 -7.98 -11.74 -25.42
C ARG A 44 -7.44 -10.46 -24.79
N LEU A 45 -8.17 -9.89 -23.83
CA LEU A 45 -7.75 -8.71 -23.10
C LEU A 45 -6.49 -9.00 -22.28
N GLU A 46 -6.48 -10.11 -21.54
CA GLU A 46 -5.36 -10.57 -20.74
C GLU A 46 -4.09 -10.68 -21.59
N LYS A 47 -4.12 -11.40 -22.71
CA LYS A 47 -2.96 -11.52 -23.62
C LYS A 47 -2.42 -10.17 -24.12
N ARG A 48 -3.26 -9.14 -24.21
CA ARG A 48 -2.86 -7.81 -24.70
C ARG A 48 -2.23 -6.94 -23.62
N VAL A 49 -2.64 -7.09 -22.36
CA VAL A 49 -2.26 -6.16 -21.29
C VAL A 49 -1.45 -6.80 -20.17
N ALA A 50 -1.52 -8.13 -20.02
CA ALA A 50 -0.90 -8.85 -18.91
C ALA A 50 0.59 -8.60 -18.84
N ASP A 51 1.34 -8.77 -19.93
CA ASP A 51 2.80 -8.62 -19.90
C ASP A 51 3.22 -7.21 -19.51
N LYS A 52 2.50 -6.19 -20.01
CA LYS A 52 2.77 -4.79 -19.67
C LYS A 52 2.56 -4.53 -18.18
N ILE A 53 1.42 -4.95 -17.63
CA ILE A 53 1.09 -4.71 -16.22
C ILE A 53 1.99 -5.57 -15.32
N LYS A 54 2.06 -6.88 -15.59
CA LYS A 54 2.84 -7.85 -14.79
C LYS A 54 4.33 -7.54 -14.80
N SER A 55 4.86 -6.86 -15.82
CA SER A 55 6.27 -6.42 -15.82
C SER A 55 6.63 -5.52 -14.62
N TYR A 56 5.66 -4.78 -14.08
CA TYR A 56 5.82 -3.93 -12.89
C TYR A 56 5.64 -4.65 -11.56
N TYR A 57 5.26 -5.94 -11.58
CA TYR A 57 5.04 -6.77 -10.40
C TYR A 57 6.03 -7.92 -10.37
N LYS A 58 7.32 -7.59 -10.51
CA LYS A 58 8.42 -8.54 -10.56
C LYS A 58 9.47 -8.18 -9.52
N THR A 59 10.13 -9.20 -9.00
CA THR A 59 11.26 -9.09 -8.07
C THR A 59 12.24 -10.22 -8.35
N ILE A 60 13.44 -10.17 -7.77
CA ILE A 60 14.37 -11.30 -7.73
C ILE A 60 14.09 -12.17 -6.49
N CYS A 61 14.10 -13.49 -6.69
CA CYS A 61 13.98 -14.47 -5.62
C CYS A 61 15.31 -14.60 -4.87
N PRO A 62 15.38 -14.39 -3.54
CA PRO A 62 16.62 -14.53 -2.78
C PRO A 62 17.12 -15.98 -2.70
N ASN A 63 16.27 -16.98 -2.93
CA ASN A 63 16.63 -18.40 -2.82
C ASN A 63 17.36 -18.92 -4.07
N CYS A 64 16.91 -18.53 -5.27
CA CYS A 64 17.45 -19.04 -6.54
C CYS A 64 18.00 -17.98 -7.50
N GLY A 65 17.86 -16.68 -7.18
CA GLY A 65 18.32 -15.56 -8.03
C GLY A 65 17.46 -15.31 -9.27
N GLU A 66 16.42 -16.11 -9.50
CA GLU A 66 15.53 -15.99 -10.65
C GLU A 66 14.40 -14.99 -10.41
N GLN A 67 13.78 -14.54 -11.51
CA GLN A 67 12.65 -13.63 -11.45
C GLN A 67 11.41 -14.29 -10.82
N ALA A 68 10.81 -13.60 -9.85
CA ALA A 68 9.60 -13.98 -9.13
C ALA A 68 8.48 -12.95 -9.33
N ASP A 69 7.25 -13.40 -9.09
CA ASP A 69 6.05 -12.57 -9.17
C ASP A 69 5.75 -11.92 -7.81
N VAL A 70 5.59 -10.59 -7.80
CA VAL A 70 5.18 -9.85 -6.61
C VAL A 70 3.70 -10.10 -6.33
N MET A 71 3.39 -10.57 -5.13
CA MET A 71 2.02 -10.72 -4.64
C MET A 71 1.55 -9.49 -3.87
N TYR A 72 2.36 -9.03 -2.92
CA TYR A 72 2.07 -7.84 -2.11
C TYR A 72 3.32 -7.01 -1.87
N ILE A 73 3.15 -5.69 -1.84
CA ILE A 73 4.19 -4.73 -1.48
C ILE A 73 3.77 -4.05 -0.19
N PHE A 74 4.62 -4.10 0.82
CA PHE A 74 4.36 -3.50 2.12
C PHE A 74 5.00 -2.12 2.23
N TRP A 75 4.18 -1.15 2.64
CA TRP A 75 4.56 0.26 2.75
C TRP A 75 4.35 0.77 4.18
N VAL A 76 5.25 1.63 4.64
CA VAL A 76 5.11 2.34 5.92
C VAL A 76 5.11 3.84 5.69
N LYS A 77 4.22 4.57 6.37
CA LYS A 77 4.21 6.04 6.36
C LYS A 77 5.32 6.59 7.26
N LYS A 78 5.95 7.68 6.86
CA LYS A 78 7.02 8.36 7.59
C LYS A 78 6.59 9.76 7.98
N ILE A 79 6.86 10.12 9.23
CA ILE A 79 6.65 11.47 9.76
C ILE A 79 7.95 12.06 10.24
N LYS A 80 7.99 13.37 10.44
CA LYS A 80 9.13 14.06 11.06
C LYS A 80 8.92 14.16 12.56
N CYS A 81 9.93 13.75 13.33
CA CYS A 81 9.91 13.84 14.79
C CYS A 81 9.68 15.28 15.24
N LEU A 82 8.80 15.47 16.23
CA LEU A 82 8.43 16.80 16.71
C LEU A 82 9.60 17.52 17.37
N LYS A 83 10.53 16.77 17.96
CA LYS A 83 11.68 17.31 18.71
C LYS A 83 12.91 17.57 17.84
N TYR A 84 13.35 16.59 17.05
CA TYR A 84 14.60 16.66 16.29
C TYR A 84 14.43 16.63 14.76
N GLY A 85 13.20 16.47 14.25
CA GLY A 85 12.95 16.41 12.80
C GLY A 85 13.40 15.11 12.12
N GLU A 86 13.93 14.14 12.86
CA GLU A 86 14.28 12.82 12.32
C GLU A 86 13.08 12.07 11.71
N SER A 87 13.33 11.26 10.69
CA SER A 87 12.28 10.47 10.03
C SER A 87 11.87 9.29 10.89
N VAL A 88 10.58 9.21 11.24
CA VAL A 88 10.00 8.11 12.03
C VAL A 88 9.03 7.29 11.17
N PRO A 89 9.34 6.02 10.87
CA PRO A 89 8.41 5.13 10.20
C PRO A 89 7.34 4.65 11.19
N LEU A 90 6.06 4.81 10.84
CA LEU A 90 4.92 4.53 11.72
C LEU A 90 4.55 3.04 11.76
N PHE A 91 5.49 2.17 12.11
CA PHE A 91 5.20 0.76 12.36
C PHE A 91 4.35 0.62 13.62
N SER A 92 3.15 0.02 13.53
CA SER A 92 2.38 -0.34 14.72
C SER A 92 2.87 -1.64 15.36
N SER A 93 3.38 -2.54 14.53
CA SER A 93 4.11 -3.75 14.85
C SER A 93 5.09 -4.01 13.70
N PHE A 94 6.15 -4.76 13.98
CA PHE A 94 7.08 -5.25 12.97
C PHE A 94 6.63 -6.58 12.33
N ARG A 95 5.48 -7.14 12.74
CA ARG A 95 4.89 -8.32 12.11
C ARG A 95 4.34 -7.98 10.74
N ILE A 96 4.78 -8.72 9.73
CA ILE A 96 4.28 -8.63 8.35
C ILE A 96 3.12 -9.60 8.15
N ALA A 97 3.34 -10.87 8.47
CA ALA A 97 2.38 -11.94 8.26
C ALA A 97 2.49 -13.02 9.35
N SER A 98 1.43 -13.82 9.47
CA SER A 98 1.40 -15.02 10.30
C SER A 98 0.97 -16.19 9.40
N PRO A 99 1.89 -16.77 8.60
CA PRO A 99 1.59 -17.99 7.86
C PRO A 99 1.14 -19.10 8.83
N LYS A 100 0.42 -20.10 8.32
CA LYS A 100 -0.30 -21.11 9.13
C LYS A 100 0.51 -21.62 10.33
N GLY A 101 -0.15 -21.69 11.50
CA GLY A 101 0.46 -22.15 12.75
C GLY A 101 0.91 -21.01 13.66
N LYS A 102 2.04 -21.19 14.35
CA LYS A 102 2.64 -20.20 15.26
C LYS A 102 3.73 -19.35 14.61
N LEU A 103 4.05 -19.62 13.34
CA LEU A 103 5.12 -18.92 12.63
C LEU A 103 4.70 -17.50 12.26
N HIS A 104 5.60 -16.55 12.46
CA HIS A 104 5.39 -15.14 12.14
C HIS A 104 6.55 -14.63 11.32
N VAL A 105 6.22 -13.95 10.23
CA VAL A 105 7.18 -13.22 9.40
C VAL A 105 7.27 -11.81 9.95
N VAL A 106 8.46 -11.40 10.37
CA VAL A 106 8.71 -10.13 11.04
C VAL A 106 9.84 -9.36 10.37
N PHE A 107 9.76 -8.04 10.45
CA PHE A 107 10.72 -7.09 9.91
C PHE A 107 11.69 -6.66 11.01
N CYS A 108 13.00 -6.73 10.78
CA CYS A 108 13.97 -6.18 11.71
C CYS A 108 14.04 -4.64 11.57
N PRO A 109 13.74 -3.86 12.61
CA PRO A 109 13.80 -2.40 12.54
C PRO A 109 15.22 -1.84 12.33
N ASN A 110 16.25 -2.65 12.61
CA ASN A 110 17.64 -2.21 12.58
C ASN A 110 18.32 -2.39 11.22
N CYS A 111 18.22 -3.59 10.65
CA CYS A 111 18.86 -3.92 9.36
C CYS A 111 17.86 -4.17 8.22
N LYS A 112 16.56 -4.02 8.48
CA LYS A 112 15.45 -4.25 7.54
C LYS A 112 15.28 -5.68 7.07
N GLU A 113 16.02 -6.63 7.65
CA GLU A 113 15.94 -8.04 7.26
C GLU A 113 14.58 -8.63 7.62
N ILE A 114 14.10 -9.57 6.79
CA ILE A 114 12.90 -10.33 7.09
C ILE A 114 13.28 -11.65 7.70
N ILE A 115 12.71 -11.95 8.85
CA ILE A 115 13.00 -13.18 9.60
C ILE A 115 11.70 -13.83 10.04
N GLU A 116 11.79 -15.12 10.33
CA GLU A 116 10.67 -15.88 10.87
C GLU A 116 10.88 -16.16 12.35
N THR A 117 9.81 -16.13 13.13
CA THR A 117 9.83 -16.35 14.58
C THR A 117 8.49 -16.89 15.07
N GLU A 118 8.50 -17.71 16.13
CA GLU A 118 7.27 -18.08 16.86
C GLU A 118 6.93 -17.10 17.98
N LYS A 119 7.86 -16.19 18.30
CA LYS A 119 7.79 -15.28 19.44
C LYS A 119 7.44 -13.86 18.99
N LEU A 120 6.20 -13.45 19.20
CA LEU A 120 5.71 -12.11 18.83
C LEU A 120 5.80 -11.08 19.96
N SER A 121 5.55 -11.52 21.18
CA SER A 121 5.45 -10.66 22.38
C SER A 121 6.71 -10.67 23.23
N GLU A 122 7.70 -11.48 22.86
CA GLU A 122 9.00 -11.57 23.52
C GLU A 122 10.06 -10.86 22.68
N GLU A 123 11.14 -10.46 23.34
CA GLU A 123 12.32 -9.95 22.66
C GLU A 123 13.01 -11.08 21.89
N ILE A 124 13.39 -10.80 20.65
CA ILE A 124 14.15 -11.71 19.79
C ILE A 124 15.40 -11.02 19.27
N THR A 125 16.45 -11.79 19.04
CA THR A 125 17.70 -11.31 18.45
C THR A 125 17.66 -11.52 16.93
N CYS A 126 17.92 -10.47 16.16
CA CYS A 126 18.01 -10.59 14.71
C CYS A 126 19.27 -11.40 14.32
N PRO A 127 19.16 -12.50 13.56
CA PRO A 127 20.32 -13.29 13.13
C PRO A 127 21.27 -12.54 12.18
N ASN A 128 20.82 -11.45 11.54
CA ASN A 128 21.62 -10.71 10.56
C ASN A 128 22.40 -9.53 11.17
N CYS A 129 21.89 -8.88 12.21
CA CYS A 129 22.54 -7.71 12.81
C CYS A 129 22.72 -7.78 14.33
N GLU A 130 22.36 -8.92 14.93
CA GLU A 130 22.53 -9.25 16.35
C GLU A 130 21.82 -8.31 17.34
N LYS A 131 21.02 -7.36 16.84
CA LYS A 131 20.24 -6.45 17.67
C LYS A 131 18.93 -7.09 18.10
N ALA A 132 18.62 -6.92 19.38
CA ALA A 132 17.38 -7.37 19.98
C ALA A 132 16.22 -6.40 19.68
N PHE A 133 15.01 -6.95 19.49
CA PHE A 133 13.78 -6.16 19.36
C PHE A 133 12.55 -7.03 19.69
N THR A 134 11.44 -6.39 20.05
CA THR A 134 10.16 -7.09 20.24
C THR A 134 9.24 -6.89 19.02
N PRO A 135 8.86 -7.93 18.27
CA PRO A 135 8.10 -7.78 17.02
C PRO A 135 6.73 -7.09 17.17
N SER A 136 6.06 -7.26 18.30
CA SER A 136 4.79 -6.59 18.60
C SER A 136 4.92 -5.11 18.96
N GLN A 137 6.14 -4.62 19.27
CA GLN A 137 6.38 -3.25 19.72
C GLN A 137 6.90 -2.35 18.59
N GLY A 138 5.99 -1.86 17.76
CA GLY A 138 6.33 -0.84 16.75
C GLY A 138 6.50 0.56 17.34
N TYR A 139 6.88 1.52 16.48
CA TYR A 139 7.05 2.93 16.83
C TYR A 139 5.74 3.71 16.95
N ALA A 140 4.59 3.16 16.55
CA ALA A 140 3.30 3.83 16.56
C ALA A 140 2.25 3.05 17.37
N ARG A 141 1.55 3.75 18.29
CA ARG A 141 0.45 3.15 19.06
C ARG A 141 -0.69 4.14 19.24
N GLY A 142 -1.83 3.82 18.64
CA GLY A 142 -3.00 4.71 18.60
C GLY A 142 -2.65 6.04 17.94
N LYS A 143 -2.87 7.16 18.65
CA LYS A 143 -2.57 8.51 18.15
C LYS A 143 -1.11 8.96 18.34
N HIS A 144 -0.28 8.15 18.98
CA HIS A 144 1.09 8.54 19.36
C HIS A 144 2.15 7.74 18.61
N TYR A 145 3.34 8.32 18.52
CA TYR A 145 4.55 7.61 18.10
C TYR A 145 5.67 7.79 19.14
N LEU A 146 6.64 6.88 19.10
CA LEU A 146 7.91 6.93 19.81
C LEU A 146 9.02 7.08 18.77
N CYS A 147 9.85 8.12 18.89
CA CYS A 147 10.95 8.33 17.96
C CYS A 147 12.10 7.35 18.26
N PRO A 148 12.53 6.51 17.31
CA PRO A 148 13.63 5.57 17.53
C PRO A 148 14.98 6.27 17.79
N SER A 149 15.20 7.45 17.21
CA SER A 149 16.48 8.16 17.31
C SER A 149 16.68 8.90 18.63
N CYS A 150 15.60 9.35 19.28
CA CYS A 150 15.71 10.21 20.46
C CYS A 150 14.80 9.82 21.65
N GLY A 151 13.98 8.79 21.50
CA GLY A 151 13.05 8.33 22.54
C GLY A 151 11.88 9.27 22.83
N SER A 152 11.75 10.41 22.15
CA SER A 152 10.64 11.33 22.42
C SER A 152 9.30 10.75 21.95
N LYS A 153 8.27 10.86 22.78
CA LYS A 153 6.90 10.57 22.40
C LYS A 153 6.25 11.80 21.75
N GLY A 154 5.48 11.61 20.69
CA GLY A 154 4.74 12.67 20.02
C GLY A 154 3.37 12.22 19.52
N GLU A 155 2.51 13.16 19.16
CA GLU A 155 1.23 12.87 18.50
C GLU A 155 1.42 12.85 16.97
N ILE A 156 0.94 11.78 16.33
CA ILE A 156 1.09 11.57 14.89
C ILE A 156 0.43 12.71 14.11
N LEU A 157 -0.82 13.06 14.43
CA LEU A 157 -1.54 14.11 13.73
C LEU A 157 -0.87 15.47 13.87
N ARG A 158 -0.28 15.80 15.03
CA ARG A 158 0.47 17.06 15.19
C ARG A 158 1.71 17.09 14.30
N ALA A 159 2.47 15.99 14.24
CA ALA A 159 3.64 15.89 13.36
C ALA A 159 3.26 16.04 11.89
N VAL A 160 2.17 15.40 11.47
CA VAL A 160 1.66 15.47 10.11
C VAL A 160 1.17 16.89 9.76
N LYS A 161 0.42 17.55 10.64
CA LYS A 161 -0.05 18.93 10.44
C LYS A 161 1.09 19.94 10.35
N ARG A 162 2.14 19.78 11.18
CA ARG A 162 3.31 20.67 11.14
C ARG A 162 4.01 20.65 9.79
N GLU A 163 4.09 19.48 9.16
CA GLU A 163 4.69 19.36 7.82
C GLU A 163 3.77 19.91 6.72
N GLY A 164 2.45 20.00 6.97
CA GLY A 164 1.47 20.51 6.00
C GLY A 164 1.33 19.68 4.72
N LYS A 165 1.97 18.50 4.65
CA LYS A 165 1.96 17.61 3.48
C LYS A 165 1.56 16.18 3.85
N ILE A 166 1.13 15.43 2.84
CA ILE A 166 0.85 14.00 2.99
C ILE A 166 2.18 13.29 3.38
N PRO A 167 2.18 12.45 4.44
CA PRO A 167 3.35 11.69 4.84
C PRO A 167 3.92 10.85 3.71
N GLU A 168 5.24 10.89 3.55
CA GLU A 168 5.97 10.05 2.61
C GLU A 168 5.81 8.57 2.98
N THR A 169 5.83 7.69 1.99
CA THR A 169 5.74 6.24 2.19
C THR A 169 7.04 5.56 1.78
N GLU A 170 7.46 4.56 2.53
CA GLU A 170 8.63 3.74 2.24
C GLU A 170 8.21 2.29 2.00
N MET A 171 8.68 1.73 0.87
CA MET A 171 8.59 0.30 0.57
C MET A 171 9.60 -0.42 1.45
N TYR A 172 9.15 -1.35 2.28
CA TYR A 172 10.04 -2.05 3.23
C TYR A 172 10.08 -3.56 3.05
N ALA A 173 9.04 -4.18 2.50
CA ALA A 173 8.98 -5.63 2.30
C ALA A 173 8.11 -6.00 1.09
N ILE A 174 8.35 -7.19 0.56
CA ILE A 174 7.61 -7.78 -0.55
C ILE A 174 7.25 -9.22 -0.21
N GLU A 175 5.98 -9.59 -0.40
CA GLU A 175 5.56 -10.99 -0.54
C GLU A 175 5.61 -11.35 -2.02
N TYR A 176 6.29 -12.45 -2.35
CA TYR A 176 6.46 -12.92 -3.72
C TYR A 176 6.13 -14.41 -3.84
N TYR A 177 5.84 -14.82 -5.07
CA TYR A 177 5.79 -16.21 -5.48
C TYR A 177 6.88 -16.47 -6.51
N CYS A 178 7.73 -17.47 -6.25
CA CYS A 178 8.77 -17.88 -7.18
C CYS A 178 8.29 -19.09 -8.00
N PRO A 179 8.09 -18.97 -9.32
CA PRO A 179 7.68 -20.11 -10.15
C PRO A 179 8.74 -21.23 -10.23
N LYS A 180 10.03 -20.89 -10.04
CA LYS A 180 11.14 -21.85 -10.07
C LYS A 180 11.22 -22.70 -8.81
N CYS A 181 11.13 -22.07 -7.64
CA CYS A 181 11.11 -22.78 -6.35
C CYS A 181 9.70 -23.32 -6.01
N ASN A 182 8.67 -22.88 -6.73
CA ASN A 182 7.27 -23.20 -6.49
C ASN A 182 6.82 -22.87 -5.05
N GLU A 183 7.30 -21.75 -4.51
CA GLU A 183 7.06 -21.34 -3.13
C GLU A 183 6.72 -19.85 -3.02
N ARG A 184 6.02 -19.50 -1.94
CA ARG A 184 5.82 -18.11 -1.54
C ARG A 184 6.87 -17.74 -0.51
N GLY A 185 7.36 -16.51 -0.59
CA GLY A 185 8.34 -15.99 0.35
C GLY A 185 8.13 -14.53 0.64
N TYR A 186 8.91 -14.03 1.60
CA TYR A 186 8.95 -12.63 1.97
C TYR A 186 10.40 -12.17 1.89
N LYS A 187 10.65 -11.02 1.28
CA LYS A 187 11.97 -10.38 1.24
C LYS A 187 11.90 -8.92 1.61
N LYS A 188 12.99 -8.39 2.14
CA LYS A 188 13.16 -6.94 2.26
C LYS A 188 13.14 -6.31 0.86
N ALA A 189 12.55 -5.13 0.74
CA ALA A 189 12.60 -4.39 -0.52
C ALA A 189 14.05 -3.96 -0.82
N ASP A 190 14.53 -4.25 -2.01
CA ASP A 190 15.87 -3.88 -2.48
C ASP A 190 15.82 -2.71 -3.47
N GLU A 191 16.95 -2.43 -4.12
CA GLU A 191 17.06 -1.30 -5.04
C GLU A 191 16.33 -1.56 -6.36
N ASP A 192 16.42 -2.77 -6.90
CA ASP A 192 15.71 -3.16 -8.13
C ASP A 192 14.20 -2.98 -7.97
N ASP A 193 13.65 -3.35 -6.80
CA ASP A 193 12.24 -3.15 -6.46
C ASP A 193 11.85 -1.65 -6.48
N ARG A 194 12.72 -0.79 -5.93
CA ARG A 194 12.50 0.66 -5.87
C ARG A 194 12.60 1.29 -7.25
N GLU A 195 13.59 0.89 -8.03
CA GLU A 195 13.77 1.36 -9.41
C GLU A 195 12.58 0.98 -10.29
N LEU A 196 12.08 -0.25 -10.17
CA LEU A 196 10.89 -0.70 -10.90
C LEU A 196 9.65 0.11 -10.51
N TYR A 197 9.48 0.39 -9.22
CA TYR A 197 8.41 1.28 -8.75
C TYR A 197 8.55 2.71 -9.31
N LEU A 198 9.76 3.27 -9.31
CA LEU A 198 10.01 4.60 -9.87
C LEU A 198 9.72 4.65 -11.38
N LYS A 199 10.08 3.60 -12.12
CA LYS A 199 9.73 3.45 -13.53
C LYS A 199 8.22 3.44 -13.74
N ALA A 200 7.49 2.65 -12.95
CA ALA A 200 6.02 2.60 -13.01
C ALA A 200 5.38 3.96 -12.70
N LYS A 201 5.87 4.63 -11.65
CA LYS A 201 5.41 5.97 -11.24
C LYS A 201 5.66 7.00 -12.35
N ASN A 202 6.82 6.96 -12.99
CA ASN A 202 7.17 7.86 -14.08
C ASN A 202 6.31 7.60 -15.32
N GLU A 203 6.03 6.34 -15.67
CA GLU A 203 5.10 6.03 -16.76
C GLU A 203 3.68 6.52 -16.46
N PHE A 204 3.21 6.33 -15.22
CA PHE A 204 1.91 6.84 -14.80
C PHE A 204 1.82 8.35 -14.93
N GLU A 205 2.78 9.11 -14.38
CA GLU A 205 2.76 10.58 -14.46
C GLU A 205 2.84 11.08 -15.90
N LYS A 206 3.64 10.45 -16.78
CA LYS A 206 3.72 10.80 -18.21
C LYS A 206 2.40 10.60 -18.96
N ASN A 207 1.60 9.60 -18.57
CA ASN A 207 0.35 9.24 -19.24
C ASN A 207 -0.89 9.70 -18.49
N LYS A 208 -0.73 10.30 -17.31
CA LYS A 208 -1.79 10.61 -16.35
C LYS A 208 -2.99 11.29 -17.00
N ASP A 209 -2.78 12.28 -17.85
CA ASP A 209 -3.88 13.04 -18.46
C ASP A 209 -4.69 12.26 -19.50
N LYS A 210 -4.12 11.18 -20.05
CA LYS A 210 -4.77 10.28 -21.01
C LYS A 210 -5.49 9.12 -20.31
N LEU A 211 -5.17 8.84 -19.06
CA LEU A 211 -5.71 7.70 -18.32
C LEU A 211 -7.11 8.01 -17.77
N LEU A 212 -7.99 7.02 -17.89
CA LEU A 212 -9.34 7.03 -17.32
C LEU A 212 -9.29 6.59 -15.86
N PHE A 213 -8.93 7.52 -14.96
CA PHE A 213 -9.05 7.31 -13.51
C PHE A 213 -9.91 8.41 -12.88
N PRO A 214 -10.60 8.13 -11.74
CA PRO A 214 -11.42 9.12 -11.07
C PRO A 214 -10.60 10.36 -10.64
N ARG A 215 -10.98 11.54 -11.12
CA ARG A 215 -10.39 12.84 -10.73
C ARG A 215 -11.24 13.64 -9.74
N GLN A 216 -12.41 13.10 -9.39
CA GLN A 216 -13.35 13.76 -8.50
C GLN A 216 -12.70 13.98 -7.13
N LYS A 217 -12.76 15.22 -6.62
CA LYS A 217 -12.37 15.52 -5.25
C LYS A 217 -13.24 14.70 -4.30
N ILE A 218 -12.62 14.05 -3.33
CA ILE A 218 -13.37 13.30 -2.31
C ILE A 218 -14.21 14.32 -1.52
N PRO A 219 -15.54 14.16 -1.48
CA PRO A 219 -16.41 15.11 -0.79
C PRO A 219 -16.17 15.13 0.71
N GLU A 220 -16.56 16.23 1.34
CA GLU A 220 -16.51 16.35 2.80
C GLU A 220 -17.58 15.47 3.45
N GLY A 221 -17.15 14.67 4.42
CA GLY A 221 -17.98 13.78 5.23
C GLY A 221 -17.31 13.58 6.59
N GLU A 222 -17.98 12.87 7.51
CA GLU A 222 -17.52 12.67 8.89
C GLU A 222 -16.05 12.20 8.97
N LYS A 223 -15.67 11.23 8.12
CA LYS A 223 -14.29 10.73 8.06
C LYS A 223 -13.34 11.72 7.39
N THR A 224 -13.70 12.36 6.29
CA THR A 224 -12.79 13.26 5.56
C THR A 224 -12.56 14.61 6.26
N ARG A 225 -13.49 15.07 7.11
CA ARG A 225 -13.29 16.25 7.99
C ARG A 225 -12.15 16.03 9.00
N THR A 226 -12.03 14.81 9.52
CA THR A 226 -11.04 14.46 10.56
C THR A 226 -9.60 14.45 10.02
N PHE A 227 -9.41 14.31 8.71
CA PHE A 227 -8.08 14.19 8.08
C PHE A 227 -7.57 15.48 7.40
N LYS A 228 -8.20 16.64 7.65
CA LYS A 228 -7.65 17.92 7.15
C LYS A 228 -6.31 18.21 7.84
N LEU A 229 -5.27 18.33 7.00
CA LEU A 229 -3.95 18.83 7.35
C LEU A 229 -4.06 20.28 7.82
#